data_AF-A0A5Q4DWS6-F1
#
_entry.id   AF-A0A5Q4DWS6-F1
#
_cell.length_a   1.000
_cell.length_b   1.000
_cell.length_c   1.000
_cell.angle_alpha   90.00
_cell.angle_beta   90.00
_cell.angle_gamma   90.00
#
_symmetry.space_group_name_H-M   'P 1'
#
loop_
_entity.id
_entity.type
_entity.pdbx_description
1 polymer ?
#
loop_
_entity_poly.entity_id
_entity_poly.type
_entity_poly.pdbx_seq_one_letter_code
_entity_poly.pdbx_strand_id
1 'polypeptide(L)'
;MDLFALPDWIIWGLIAAVLLAVEMMTAVYVALGFAIGAAAVALVTYFVPGLHIFVQGLIWASVGLGVWLGLSRWNKSRHATRRDINDFDSLDSLPPSDRARRDTPKSKDHE
;
A
#
# COMPACT_ATOMS: atom_id res chain seq x y z
N MET A 1 -22.70 33.06 -1.29
CA MET A 1 -21.41 32.97 -2.01
C MET A 1 -21.13 31.48 -2.20
N ASP A 2 -21.65 30.90 -3.29
CA ASP A 2 -21.45 29.48 -3.62
C ASP A 2 -20.05 29.28 -4.19
N LEU A 3 -19.03 29.40 -3.34
CA LEU A 3 -17.62 29.23 -3.74
C LEU A 3 -17.29 27.79 -4.16
N PHE A 4 -18.20 26.85 -3.94
CA PHE A 4 -18.00 25.41 -4.11
C PHE A 4 -19.05 24.73 -5.01
N ALA A 5 -19.72 25.46 -5.90
CA ALA A 5 -20.50 24.84 -6.98
C ALA A 5 -19.58 24.32 -8.12
N LEU A 6 -18.42 23.76 -7.76
CA LEU A 6 -17.53 23.16 -8.73
C LEU A 6 -18.07 21.78 -9.11
N PRO A 7 -18.11 21.44 -10.41
CA PRO A 7 -18.41 20.09 -10.85
C PRO A 7 -17.51 19.06 -10.16
N ASP A 8 -18.08 17.90 -9.79
CA ASP A 8 -17.39 16.82 -9.07
C ASP A 8 -16.03 16.43 -9.71
N TRP A 9 -15.95 16.43 -11.04
CA TRP A 9 -14.73 16.10 -11.77
C TRP A 9 -13.58 17.09 -11.49
N ILE A 10 -13.89 18.37 -11.24
CA ILE A 10 -12.89 19.38 -10.83
C ILE A 10 -12.38 19.05 -9.43
N ILE A 11 -13.29 18.72 -8.51
CA ILE A 11 -12.94 18.39 -7.12
C ILE A 11 -12.00 17.19 -7.08
N TRP A 12 -12.36 16.10 -7.76
CA TRP A 12 -11.53 14.91 -7.85
C TRP A 12 -10.21 15.15 -8.61
N GLY A 13 -10.23 15.98 -9.65
CA GLY A 13 -9.02 16.39 -10.37
C GLY A 13 -8.05 17.17 -9.49
N LEU A 14 -8.54 18.09 -8.65
CA LEU A 14 -7.73 18.83 -7.69
C LEU A 14 -7.15 17.91 -6.62
N ILE A 15 -7.95 16.98 -6.09
CA ILE A 15 -7.47 15.96 -5.14
C ILE A 15 -6.35 15.13 -5.78
N ALA A 16 -6.51 14.69 -7.03
CA ALA A 16 -5.50 13.93 -7.75
C ALA A 16 -4.20 14.74 -7.92
N ALA A 17 -4.29 16.02 -8.29
CA ALA A 17 -3.13 16.89 -8.44
C ALA A 17 -2.39 17.12 -7.12
N VAL A 18 -3.11 17.34 -6.01
CA VAL A 18 -2.52 17.49 -4.67
C VAL A 18 -1.84 16.20 -4.23
N LEU A 19 -2.48 15.05 -4.40
CA LEU A 19 -1.90 13.76 -4.06
C LEU A 19 -0.63 13.47 -4.88
N LEU A 20 -0.63 13.82 -6.16
CA LEU A 20 0.55 13.72 -7.01
C LEU A 20 1.67 14.65 -6.55
N ALA A 21 1.36 15.88 -6.16
CA ALA A 21 2.36 16.81 -5.62
C ALA A 21 2.97 16.28 -4.30
N VAL A 22 2.16 15.78 -3.38
CA VAL A 22 2.61 15.15 -2.12
C VAL A 22 3.47 13.93 -2.40
N GLU A 23 3.10 13.13 -3.40
CA GLU A 23 3.91 12.00 -3.83
C GLU A 23 5.30 12.44 -4.31
N MET A 24 5.38 13.46 -5.18
CA MET A 24 6.67 13.96 -5.69
C MET A 24 7.59 14.47 -4.56
N MET A 25 7.03 14.89 -3.43
CA MET A 25 7.81 15.31 -2.25
C MET A 25 8.26 14.15 -1.37
N THR A 26 7.55 13.02 -1.39
CA THR A 26 7.76 11.89 -0.44
C THR A 26 8.42 10.68 -1.08
N ALA A 27 8.18 10.43 -2.38
CA ALA A 27 8.69 9.31 -3.16
C ALA A 27 8.39 7.91 -2.55
N VAL A 28 7.26 7.78 -1.85
CA VAL A 28 6.83 6.56 -1.15
C VAL A 28 5.92 5.67 -2.02
N TYR A 29 5.47 6.17 -3.17
CA TYR A 29 4.54 5.60 -4.15
C TYR A 29 3.11 5.32 -3.63
N VAL A 30 2.82 5.64 -2.37
CA VAL A 30 1.50 5.41 -1.76
C VAL A 30 0.50 6.48 -2.21
N ALA A 31 0.89 7.75 -2.17
CA ALA A 31 0.03 8.85 -2.57
C ALA A 31 -0.24 8.80 -4.09
N LEU A 32 0.70 8.29 -4.88
CA LEU A 32 0.52 8.04 -6.32
C LEU A 32 -0.70 7.15 -6.59
N GLY A 33 -0.86 6.08 -5.81
CA GLY A 33 -1.97 5.15 -5.97
C GLY A 33 -3.33 5.80 -5.75
N PHE A 34 -3.43 6.59 -4.68
CA PHE A 34 -4.63 7.36 -4.39
C PHE A 34 -4.87 8.49 -5.41
N ALA A 35 -3.80 9.08 -5.95
CA ALA A 35 -3.89 10.08 -7.02
C ALA A 35 -4.49 9.48 -8.30
N ILE A 36 -4.04 8.28 -8.69
CA ILE A 36 -4.59 7.54 -9.83
C ILE A 36 -6.07 7.20 -9.59
N GLY A 37 -6.41 6.75 -8.37
CA GLY A 37 -7.81 6.52 -7.99
C GLY A 37 -8.66 7.79 -8.13
N ALA A 38 -8.16 8.92 -7.62
CA ALA A 38 -8.88 10.20 -7.71
C ALA A 38 -9.03 10.66 -9.16
N ALA A 39 -7.99 10.49 -9.99
CA ALA A 39 -8.05 10.78 -11.42
C ALA A 39 -9.07 9.89 -12.16
N ALA A 40 -9.17 8.62 -11.79
CA ALA A 40 -10.19 7.72 -12.34
C ALA A 40 -11.61 8.18 -11.99
N VAL A 41 -11.84 8.59 -10.74
CA VAL A 41 -13.15 9.14 -10.33
C VAL A 41 -13.44 10.46 -11.03
N ALA A 42 -12.45 11.34 -11.19
CA ALA A 42 -12.60 12.57 -11.96
C ALA A 42 -13.04 12.29 -13.40
N LEU A 43 -12.43 11.29 -14.03
CA LEU A 43 -12.78 10.89 -15.39
C LEU A 43 -14.20 10.29 -15.46
N VAL A 44 -14.56 9.42 -14.51
CA VAL A 44 -15.91 8.81 -14.47
C VAL A 44 -16.98 9.88 -14.27
N THR A 45 -16.78 10.80 -13.33
CA THR A 45 -17.73 11.89 -13.03
C THR A 45 -17.81 12.94 -14.13
N TYR A 46 -16.77 13.08 -14.96
CA TYR A 46 -16.81 13.89 -16.16
C TYR A 46 -17.79 13.31 -17.21
N PHE A 47 -17.78 11.99 -17.43
CA PHE A 47 -18.68 11.33 -18.38
C PHE A 47 -20.07 11.03 -17.82
N VAL A 48 -20.18 10.83 -16.50
CA VAL A 48 -21.43 10.51 -15.79
C VAL A 48 -21.68 11.56 -14.71
N PRO A 49 -22.12 12.78 -15.10
CA PRO A 49 -22.44 13.83 -14.14
C PRO A 49 -23.63 13.41 -13.26
N GLY A 50 -23.54 13.71 -11.96
CA GLY A 50 -24.58 13.32 -10.98
C GLY A 50 -24.45 11.89 -10.45
N LEU A 51 -23.33 11.20 -10.72
CA LEU A 51 -23.03 9.91 -10.10
C LEU A 51 -23.03 10.05 -8.57
N HIS A 52 -23.72 9.15 -7.87
CA HIS A 52 -23.83 9.24 -6.42
C HIS A 52 -22.47 9.19 -5.72
N ILE A 53 -22.25 10.06 -4.73
CA ILE A 53 -20.96 10.20 -4.02
C ILE A 53 -20.44 8.89 -3.41
N PHE A 54 -21.33 8.03 -2.92
CA PHE A 54 -20.96 6.68 -2.45
C PHE A 54 -20.32 5.81 -3.54
N VAL A 55 -20.80 5.88 -4.78
CA VAL A 55 -20.22 5.11 -5.90
C VAL A 55 -18.86 5.70 -6.28
N GLN A 56 -18.74 7.04 -6.29
CA GLN A 56 -17.47 7.72 -6.50
C GLN A 56 -16.43 7.28 -5.45
N GLY A 57 -16.80 7.30 -4.17
CA GLY A 57 -15.96 6.85 -3.06
C GLY A 57 -15.61 5.35 -3.14
N LEU A 58 -16.54 4.51 -3.60
CA LEU A 58 -16.28 3.08 -3.79
C LEU A 58 -15.23 2.83 -4.87
N ILE A 59 -15.30 3.54 -6.00
CA ILE A 59 -14.30 3.47 -7.07
C ILE A 59 -12.93 3.90 -6.52
N TRP A 60 -12.88 5.04 -5.82
CA TRP A 60 -11.64 5.53 -5.23
C TRP A 60 -11.02 4.53 -4.25
N ALA A 61 -11.83 4.00 -3.33
CA ALA A 61 -11.38 3.05 -2.31
C ALA A 61 -10.90 1.72 -2.92
N SER A 62 -11.60 1.21 -3.94
CA SER A 62 -11.22 -0.04 -4.59
C SER A 62 -9.94 0.10 -5.42
N VAL A 63 -9.75 1.22 -6.13
CA VAL A 63 -8.47 1.51 -6.80
C VAL A 63 -7.34 1.69 -5.78
N GLY A 64 -7.56 2.47 -4.72
CA GLY A 64 -6.57 2.68 -3.65
C GLY A 64 -6.16 1.38 -2.97
N LEU A 65 -7.13 0.49 -2.68
CA LEU A 65 -6.87 -0.84 -2.12
C LEU A 65 -6.05 -1.70 -3.10
N GLY A 66 -6.39 -1.67 -4.40
CA GLY A 66 -5.64 -2.40 -5.43
C GLY A 66 -4.17 -1.96 -5.48
N VAL A 67 -3.91 -0.66 -5.43
CA VAL A 67 -2.54 -0.13 -5.40
C VAL A 67 -1.81 -0.51 -4.11
N TRP A 68 -2.48 -0.39 -2.95
CA TRP A 68 -1.91 -0.80 -1.66
C TRP A 68 -1.50 -2.28 -1.66
N LEU A 69 -2.38 -3.17 -2.12
CA LEU A 69 -2.10 -4.60 -2.21
C LEU A 69 -0.95 -4.89 -3.19
N GLY A 70 -0.90 -4.18 -4.32
CA GLY A 70 0.19 -4.26 -5.29
C GLY A 70 1.54 -3.87 -4.68
N LEU A 71 1.60 -2.72 -4.00
CA LEU A 71 2.79 -2.24 -3.30
C LEU A 71 3.21 -3.16 -2.15
N SER A 72 2.25 -3.61 -1.33
CA SER A 72 2.52 -4.55 -0.23
C SER A 72 3.13 -5.86 -0.73
N ARG A 73 2.58 -6.41 -1.82
CA ARG A 73 3.09 -7.64 -2.44
C ARG A 73 4.48 -7.44 -3.04
N TRP A 74 4.71 -6.31 -3.72
CA TRP A 74 6.01 -5.97 -4.28
C TRP A 74 7.08 -5.81 -3.18
N ASN A 75 6.74 -5.10 -2.11
CA ASN A 75 7.67 -4.89 -1.00
C ASN A 75 8.03 -6.21 -0.31
N LYS A 76 7.03 -7.08 -0.07
CA LYS A 76 7.27 -8.42 0.50
C LYS A 76 8.16 -9.28 -0.40
N SER A 77 7.99 -9.21 -1.72
CA SER A 77 8.85 -9.92 -2.67
C SER A 77 10.30 -9.41 -2.64
N ARG A 78 10.50 -8.09 -2.55
CA ARG A 78 11.86 -7.51 -2.43
C ARG A 78 12.55 -7.92 -1.14
N HIS A 79 11.83 -7.98 -0.02
CA HIS A 79 12.38 -8.44 1.25
C HIS A 79 12.67 -9.95 1.27
N ALA A 80 11.83 -10.78 0.65
CA ALA A 80 12.08 -12.22 0.54
C ALA A 80 13.33 -12.56 -0.31
N THR A 81 13.74 -11.65 -1.19
CA THR A 81 14.95 -11.82 -2.01
C THR A 81 16.23 -11.47 -1.24
N ARG A 82 16.12 -10.72 -0.13
CA ARG A 82 17.18 -10.61 0.87
C ARG A 82 17.12 -11.83 1.79
N ARG A 83 17.44 -13.02 1.24
CA ARG A 83 17.88 -14.13 2.08
C ARG A 83 19.04 -13.61 2.93
N ASP A 84 18.91 -13.73 4.24
CA ASP A 84 19.99 -13.34 5.14
C ASP A 84 21.19 -14.24 4.83
N ILE A 85 22.40 -13.70 4.91
CA ILE A 85 23.62 -14.50 4.74
C ILE A 85 23.64 -15.63 5.80
N ASN A 86 23.05 -15.37 6.98
CA ASN A 86 22.83 -16.36 8.04
C ASN A 86 21.88 -17.51 7.67
N ASP A 87 21.08 -17.41 6.60
CA ASP A 87 20.23 -18.52 6.14
C ASP A 87 21.02 -19.60 5.38
N PHE A 88 22.28 -19.32 5.01
CA PHE A 88 23.19 -20.26 4.34
C PHE A 88 24.22 -20.87 5.28
N ASP A 89 24.28 -20.40 6.52
CA ASP A 89 25.17 -20.93 7.54
C ASP A 89 24.66 -22.31 8.00
N SER A 90 25.44 -23.35 7.72
CA SER A 90 25.18 -24.70 8.21
C SER A 90 25.12 -24.68 9.74
N LEU A 91 24.29 -25.53 10.36
CA LEU A 91 24.21 -25.67 11.83
C LEU A 91 25.60 -25.82 12.50
N ASP A 92 26.59 -26.32 11.76
CA ASP A 92 27.96 -26.46 12.18
C ASP A 92 28.76 -25.15 12.34
N SER A 93 28.27 -24.01 11.82
CA SER A 93 28.88 -22.69 12.06
C SER A 93 28.47 -22.07 13.39
N LEU A 94 27.36 -22.53 13.99
CA LEU A 94 26.86 -22.00 15.25
C LEU A 94 27.70 -22.51 16.44
N PRO A 95 27.85 -21.73 17.52
CA PRO A 95 28.47 -22.20 18.76
C PRO A 95 27.73 -23.42 19.36
N PRO A 96 28.42 -24.34 20.05
CA PRO A 96 27.79 -25.55 20.61
C PRO A 96 26.61 -25.27 21.55
N SER A 97 26.64 -24.15 22.27
CA SER A 97 25.57 -23.70 23.18
C SER A 97 24.26 -23.39 22.45
N ASP A 98 24.35 -22.82 21.25
CA ASP A 98 23.17 -22.42 20.46
C ASP A 98 22.58 -23.59 19.68
N ARG A 99 23.41 -24.56 19.26
CA ARG A 99 22.95 -25.83 18.67
C ARG A 99 22.07 -26.61 19.65
N ALA A 100 22.57 -26.78 20.88
CA ALA A 100 21.86 -27.51 21.93
C ALA A 100 20.50 -26.90 22.31
N ARG A 101 20.31 -25.59 22.12
CA ARG A 101 19.07 -24.87 22.44
C ARG A 101 17.96 -25.08 21.40
N ARG A 102 18.30 -25.51 20.18
CA ARG A 102 17.31 -25.76 19.11
C ARG A 102 16.81 -27.20 19.11
N ASP A 103 17.65 -28.13 19.55
CA ASP A 103 17.33 -29.56 19.65
C ASP A 103 16.58 -29.91 20.94
N THR A 104 16.52 -29.00 21.91
CA THR A 104 15.63 -29.17 23.06
C THR A 104 14.18 -28.94 22.61
N PRO A 105 13.30 -29.96 22.69
CA PRO A 105 11.90 -29.77 22.38
C PRO A 105 11.36 -28.71 23.32
N LYS A 106 10.86 -27.61 22.74
CA LYS A 106 10.26 -26.49 23.47
C LYS A 106 9.18 -27.06 24.39
N SER A 107 9.50 -27.26 25.68
CA SER A 107 8.50 -27.63 26.66
C SER A 107 7.47 -26.50 26.63
N LYS A 108 6.23 -26.90 26.37
CA LYS A 108 5.10 -26.00 26.49
C LYS A 108 4.97 -25.67 27.97
N ASP A 109 5.58 -24.58 28.37
CA ASP A 109 5.27 -23.97 29.67
C ASP A 109 3.93 -23.25 29.49
N HIS A 110 2.87 -24.06 29.56
CA HIS A 110 1.54 -23.62 29.91
C HIS A 110 1.45 -23.70 31.43
N GLU A 111 1.48 -22.55 32.10
CA GLU A 111 0.83 -22.31 33.38
C GLU A 111 0.37 -20.86 33.46
#